data_AF-A0AAI9SXH6-F1
#
_entry.id   AF-A0AAI9SXH6-F1
#
_cell.length_a   1.000
_cell.length_b   1.000
_cell.length_c   1.000
_cell.angle_alpha   90.00
_cell.angle_beta   90.00
_cell.angle_gamma   90.00
#
_symmetry.space_group_name_H-M   'P 1'
#
loop_
_entity.id
_entity.type
_entity.pdbx_description
1 polymer ?
#
loop_
_entity_poly.entity_id
_entity_poly.type
_entity_poly.pdbx_seq_one_letter_code
_entity_poly.pdbx_strand_id
1 'polypeptide(L)'
;MVERGQDLVIEDQGLRYVLNVEEINGDENVLVASVIDTDILLDIVSLGGEQQQKLDFNEEPVELCLETKEINTHLKSFLTPGFRPTIFKLPVSKATNNIVLEMSPVGDNLDEQAIFNIDMIIGGDKFVSMENFEFSTMDQDAKLQRFVDTGENTVVKQITIDAKSDFVLNKLNCIEETDPYLYLVPFSWDEEQDVIIRVSDDLESLHHHHHSKEKEEEEEEEEEETQEELCSAPSLKQCPNCLKYIAPDKSLLHESFCSRNNIRCPRCNVAFHKSVFVTHWHCDQGCSSFYSNSSLLRFKHIKLYHSVQQYQCCDTTFTDFFRLVDHKSHECPRKLHQCKFCHLIVPQESATSESKLANLTQHEYICGNKTTECCKCFKNIRLKDLSSHMKVHELDKIQQNEALEFIKCCNVNCINEKDMDNELDLCGICYGPLYLTQHDPTNIKLQQRIERKYMIQLFRGCQHSWCSNEYCRTGNGNKLSTSMQDLLSLTNEKLIKNIYKPGLPINKNVDEARQENNQVWFCVNETVSNKKSLYDMFSREGEYDEKIILKALSVNNSNEKDVRQWLLDNGIKNTALSSRAR
;
A
#
# COMPACT_ATOMS: atom_id res chain seq x y z
N MET A 1 3.56 47.58 -36.82
CA MET A 1 2.11 47.70 -36.58
C MET A 1 1.50 46.42 -37.10
N VAL A 2 0.86 45.68 -36.21
CA VAL A 2 0.22 44.40 -36.53
C VAL A 2 -1.27 44.67 -36.57
N GLU A 3 -1.93 44.32 -37.66
CA GLU A 3 -3.38 44.48 -37.82
C GLU A 3 -4.09 43.13 -37.66
N ARG A 4 -5.35 43.13 -37.17
CA ARG A 4 -6.17 41.93 -37.06
C ARG A 4 -6.43 41.33 -38.45
N GLY A 5 -6.19 40.03 -38.62
CA GLY A 5 -6.31 39.31 -39.88
C GLY A 5 -5.07 39.41 -40.79
N GLN A 6 -3.99 40.03 -40.32
CA GLN A 6 -2.72 40.08 -41.05
C GLN A 6 -1.92 38.78 -40.82
N ASP A 7 -1.32 38.26 -41.88
CA ASP A 7 -0.35 37.16 -41.79
C ASP A 7 1.04 37.73 -41.46
N LEU A 8 1.59 37.33 -40.31
CA LEU A 8 2.97 37.61 -39.92
C LEU A 8 3.86 36.46 -40.37
N VAL A 9 4.93 36.78 -41.09
CA VAL A 9 5.90 35.79 -41.55
C VAL A 9 7.16 35.92 -40.71
N ILE A 10 7.53 34.85 -40.01
CA ILE A 10 8.78 34.75 -39.25
C ILE A 10 9.66 33.70 -39.92
N GLU A 11 10.90 34.07 -40.23
CA GLU A 11 11.90 33.14 -40.74
C GLU A 11 13.00 32.98 -39.69
N ASP A 12 13.15 31.76 -39.17
CA ASP A 12 14.24 31.40 -38.26
C ASP A 12 14.85 30.05 -38.64
N GLN A 13 16.17 29.98 -38.63
CA GLN A 13 16.97 28.79 -38.97
C GLN A 13 16.54 28.06 -40.26
N GLY A 14 16.06 28.80 -41.26
CA GLY A 14 15.64 28.24 -42.56
C GLY A 14 14.22 27.65 -42.59
N LEU A 15 13.46 27.81 -41.51
CA LEU A 15 12.04 27.49 -41.44
C LEU A 15 11.21 28.78 -41.49
N ARG A 16 10.14 28.76 -42.28
CA ARG A 16 9.22 29.89 -42.47
C ARG A 16 7.91 29.59 -41.75
N TYR A 17 7.62 30.36 -40.72
CA TYR A 17 6.37 30.32 -39.97
C TYR A 17 5.45 31.43 -40.47
N VAL A 18 4.18 31.10 -40.73
CA VAL A 18 3.13 32.07 -41.07
C VAL A 18 2.13 32.05 -39.93
N LEU A 19 2.03 33.17 -39.22
CA LEU A 19 1.18 33.35 -38.05
C LEU A 19 0.02 34.26 -38.44
N ASN A 20 -1.22 33.78 -38.30
CA ASN A 20 -2.41 34.61 -38.54
C ASN A 20 -2.80 35.33 -37.24
N VAL A 21 -3.02 36.64 -37.32
CA VAL A 21 -3.38 37.45 -36.13
C VAL A 21 -4.89 37.47 -35.95
N GLU A 22 -5.43 36.57 -35.13
CA GLU A 22 -6.88 36.44 -34.94
C GLU A 22 -7.48 37.54 -34.03
N GLU A 23 -6.74 37.97 -33.02
CA GLU A 23 -7.17 38.97 -32.02
C GLU A 23 -5.97 39.77 -31.49
N ILE A 24 -6.17 41.07 -31.24
CA ILE A 24 -5.16 41.96 -30.64
C ILE A 24 -5.73 42.44 -29.31
N ASN A 25 -5.15 41.99 -28.21
CA ASN A 25 -5.52 42.45 -26.87
C ASN A 25 -4.82 43.80 -26.59
N GLY A 26 -5.54 44.92 -26.75
CA GLY A 26 -5.04 46.28 -26.49
C GLY A 26 -5.55 47.30 -27.51
N ASP A 27 -5.02 48.53 -27.45
CA ASP A 27 -5.32 49.56 -28.46
C ASP A 27 -4.90 49.10 -29.86
N GLU A 28 -5.59 49.59 -30.90
CA GLU A 28 -5.44 49.20 -32.32
C GLU A 28 -4.02 49.41 -32.91
N ASN A 29 -3.05 49.89 -32.12
CA ASN A 29 -1.66 50.16 -32.53
C ASN A 29 -0.64 49.62 -31.52
N VAL A 30 -0.41 48.31 -31.51
CA VAL A 30 0.60 47.67 -30.67
C VAL A 30 1.98 47.66 -31.37
N LEU A 31 3.01 48.23 -30.74
CA LEU A 31 4.40 48.28 -31.24
C LEU A 31 5.19 47.00 -30.93
N VAL A 32 4.78 46.24 -29.91
CA VAL A 32 5.45 45.01 -29.45
C VAL A 32 4.37 43.94 -29.25
N ALA A 33 4.34 42.93 -30.11
CA ALA A 33 3.44 41.79 -29.97
C ALA A 33 4.23 40.60 -29.39
N SER A 34 3.70 39.98 -28.33
CA SER A 34 4.20 38.69 -27.82
C SER A 34 3.38 37.59 -28.46
N VAL A 35 4.03 36.69 -29.19
CA VAL A 35 3.38 35.51 -29.78
C VAL A 35 3.28 34.46 -28.69
N ILE A 36 2.06 34.15 -28.25
CA ILE A 36 1.76 33.05 -27.33
C ILE A 36 1.01 32.02 -28.15
N ASP A 37 1.55 30.81 -28.27
CA ASP A 37 0.88 29.70 -28.92
C ASP A 37 -0.35 29.32 -28.09
N THR A 38 -1.54 29.60 -28.62
CA THR A 38 -2.82 29.30 -27.94
C THR A 38 -3.25 27.84 -28.15
N ASP A 39 -2.60 27.10 -29.04
CA ASP A 39 -2.86 25.69 -29.31
C ASP A 39 -2.05 24.79 -28.36
N ILE A 40 -2.18 25.00 -27.05
CA ILE A 40 -1.71 24.03 -26.07
C ILE A 40 -2.74 22.90 -26.06
N LEU A 41 -2.47 21.81 -26.78
CA LEU A 41 -3.13 20.53 -26.52
C LEU A 41 -2.90 20.17 -25.05
N LEU A 42 -3.94 19.65 -24.37
CA LEU A 42 -3.74 18.96 -23.09
C LEU A 42 -3.05 17.59 -23.30
N ASP A 43 -2.57 17.31 -24.52
CA ASP A 43 -1.48 16.38 -24.76
C ASP A 43 -0.16 17.12 -24.50
N ILE A 44 0.68 16.56 -23.63
CA ILE A 44 2.05 17.05 -23.40
C ILE A 44 2.74 17.18 -24.76
N VAL A 45 2.93 18.42 -25.24
CA VAL A 45 3.61 18.69 -26.50
C VAL A 45 5.02 18.11 -26.42
N SER A 46 5.30 17.19 -27.35
CA SER A 46 6.55 16.47 -27.47
C SER A 46 7.69 17.42 -27.84
N LEU A 47 8.42 17.92 -26.85
CA LEU A 47 9.75 18.45 -27.06
C LEU A 47 10.77 17.36 -26.70
N GLY A 48 11.04 16.48 -27.68
CA GLY A 48 12.14 15.53 -27.66
C GLY A 48 12.00 14.37 -26.67
N GLY A 49 11.75 13.17 -27.19
CA GLY A 49 11.90 11.91 -26.45
C GLY A 49 10.65 11.50 -25.68
N GLU A 50 9.62 11.02 -26.39
CA GLU A 50 8.38 10.49 -25.82
C GLU A 50 8.60 9.46 -24.68
N GLN A 51 9.70 8.72 -24.70
CA GLN A 51 10.02 7.73 -23.66
C GLN A 51 10.67 8.37 -22.42
N GLN A 52 11.46 9.43 -22.60
CA GLN A 52 12.24 10.03 -21.53
C GLN A 52 11.35 10.85 -20.59
N GLN A 53 10.44 11.67 -21.13
CA GLN A 53 9.45 12.37 -20.30
C GLN A 53 8.51 11.39 -19.58
N LYS A 54 8.03 10.31 -20.23
CA LYS A 54 7.17 9.31 -19.57
C LYS A 54 7.88 8.54 -18.45
N LEU A 55 9.21 8.39 -18.52
CA LEU A 55 10.03 7.80 -17.47
C LEU A 55 10.30 8.80 -16.33
N ASP A 56 10.51 10.08 -16.64
CA ASP A 56 10.75 11.15 -15.66
C ASP A 56 9.53 11.44 -14.77
N PHE A 57 8.30 11.30 -15.30
CA PHE A 57 7.06 11.39 -14.50
C PHE A 57 6.97 10.28 -13.44
N ASN A 58 7.78 9.22 -13.58
CA ASN A 58 7.78 8.05 -12.71
C ASN A 58 8.98 8.04 -11.73
N GLU A 59 9.82 9.08 -11.70
CA GLU A 59 10.85 9.23 -10.67
C GLU A 59 10.20 9.39 -9.27
N GLU A 60 10.83 8.81 -8.24
CA GLU A 60 10.32 8.51 -6.89
C GLU A 60 9.07 9.30 -6.41
N PRO A 61 7.85 8.70 -6.39
CA PRO A 61 6.65 9.38 -5.89
C PRO A 61 6.75 9.68 -4.39
N VAL A 62 6.33 10.88 -4.00
CA VAL A 62 6.36 11.34 -2.60
C VAL A 62 5.29 10.60 -1.80
N GLU A 63 5.68 9.94 -0.70
CA GLU A 63 4.71 9.24 0.15
C GLU A 63 3.85 10.22 0.94
N LEU A 64 2.55 10.16 0.70
CA LEU A 64 1.53 10.89 1.43
C LEU A 64 1.12 9.99 2.61
N CYS A 65 1.71 10.23 3.78
CA CYS A 65 1.32 9.50 4.98
C CYS A 65 -0.07 9.98 5.45
N LEU A 66 -1.04 9.08 5.58
CA LEU A 66 -2.35 9.36 6.18
C LEU A 66 -2.27 9.94 7.61
N GLU A 67 -1.12 9.80 8.27
CA GLU A 67 -0.85 10.33 9.61
C GLU A 67 -0.53 11.84 9.59
N THR A 68 -0.08 12.38 8.45
CA THR A 68 0.07 13.81 8.22
C THR A 68 -1.20 14.36 7.56
N LYS A 69 -2.10 14.90 8.39
CA LYS A 69 -3.41 15.45 7.98
C LYS A 69 -3.32 16.64 7.00
N GLU A 70 -2.15 17.26 6.87
CA GLU A 70 -1.94 18.48 6.11
C GLU A 70 -0.54 18.49 5.48
N ILE A 71 -0.47 18.83 4.19
CA ILE A 71 0.77 18.97 3.43
C ILE A 71 0.77 20.31 2.70
N ASN A 72 1.84 21.07 2.90
CA ASN A 72 2.12 22.29 2.15
C ASN A 72 3.01 21.93 0.97
N THR A 73 2.60 22.31 -0.24
CA THR A 73 3.38 22.06 -1.46
C THR A 73 3.29 23.24 -2.42
N HIS A 74 4.41 23.50 -3.09
CA HIS A 74 4.51 24.54 -4.11
C HIS A 74 4.23 23.93 -5.49
N LEU A 75 3.13 24.35 -6.11
CA LEU A 75 2.70 23.85 -7.42
C LEU A 75 3.38 24.61 -8.54
N LYS A 76 3.91 23.85 -9.50
CA LYS A 76 4.39 24.40 -10.77
C LYS A 76 3.23 24.57 -11.74
N SER A 77 3.33 25.60 -12.57
CA SER A 77 2.38 25.88 -13.63
C SER A 77 2.44 24.83 -14.74
N PHE A 78 1.29 24.29 -15.09
CA PHE A 78 1.10 23.33 -16.17
C PHE A 78 1.45 23.93 -17.54
N LEU A 79 1.22 25.23 -17.74
CA LEU A 79 1.53 25.92 -19.00
C LEU A 79 3.04 26.20 -19.18
N THR A 80 3.88 25.91 -18.17
CA THR A 80 5.32 26.14 -18.24
C THR A 80 6.04 25.06 -19.06
N PRO A 81 6.93 25.42 -20.01
CA PRO A 81 7.72 24.45 -20.78
C PRO A 81 8.56 23.54 -19.85
N GLY A 82 8.40 22.22 -19.99
CA GLY A 82 9.12 21.25 -19.16
C GLY A 82 8.47 20.97 -17.79
N PHE A 83 7.17 21.25 -17.64
CA PHE A 83 6.38 20.88 -16.48
C PHE A 83 6.61 19.41 -16.08
N ARG A 84 6.91 19.21 -14.78
CA ARG A 84 7.04 17.90 -14.14
C ARG A 84 6.10 17.87 -12.95
N PRO A 85 5.04 17.04 -12.95
CA PRO A 85 4.12 16.97 -11.84
C PRO A 85 4.79 16.34 -10.62
N THR A 86 4.44 16.83 -9.45
CA THR A 86 4.75 16.15 -8.19
C THR A 86 3.69 15.07 -7.97
N ILE A 87 4.09 13.80 -8.00
CA ILE A 87 3.17 12.67 -7.74
C ILE A 87 3.24 12.33 -6.26
N PHE A 88 2.07 12.28 -5.62
CA PHE A 88 1.92 11.79 -4.28
C PHE A 88 1.24 10.40 -4.27
N LYS A 89 1.64 9.53 -3.35
CA LYS A 89 1.04 8.19 -3.17
C LYS A 89 0.32 8.11 -1.82
N LEU A 90 -0.97 7.77 -1.84
CA LEU A 90 -1.84 7.67 -0.67
C LEU A 90 -2.18 6.20 -0.36
N PRO A 91 -1.76 5.63 0.78
CA PRO A 91 -2.02 4.22 1.09
C PRO A 91 -3.49 4.00 1.45
N VAL A 92 -4.18 3.11 0.73
CA VAL A 92 -5.61 2.83 0.93
C VAL A 92 -5.84 1.71 1.94
N SER A 93 -4.82 0.89 2.22
CA SER A 93 -4.89 -0.25 3.14
C SER A 93 -5.23 0.11 4.60
N LYS A 94 -5.08 1.38 4.97
CA LYS A 94 -5.39 1.90 6.31
C LYS A 94 -6.77 2.57 6.40
N ALA A 95 -7.48 2.77 5.28
CA ALA A 95 -8.74 3.50 5.27
C ALA A 95 -9.91 2.60 5.71
N THR A 96 -10.59 2.98 6.80
CA THR A 96 -11.81 2.30 7.28
C THR A 96 -13.11 2.99 6.84
N ASN A 97 -13.02 4.27 6.52
CA ASN A 97 -14.10 5.18 6.17
C ASN A 97 -13.79 5.92 4.85
N ASN A 98 -14.70 6.79 4.40
CA ASN A 98 -14.52 7.55 3.15
C ASN A 98 -13.28 8.45 3.24
N ILE A 99 -12.48 8.46 2.17
CA ILE A 99 -11.30 9.31 2.06
C ILE A 99 -11.73 10.65 1.48
N VAL A 100 -11.48 11.73 2.20
CA VAL A 100 -11.75 13.10 1.76
C VAL A 100 -10.42 13.82 1.55
N LEU A 101 -10.26 14.40 0.35
CA LEU A 101 -9.09 15.18 -0.04
C LEU A 101 -9.52 16.61 -0.32
N GLU A 102 -9.00 17.55 0.44
CA GLU A 102 -9.26 18.98 0.28
C GLU A 102 -7.99 19.69 -0.17
N MET A 103 -8.16 20.65 -1.08
CA MET A 103 -7.08 21.51 -1.54
C MET A 103 -7.49 22.98 -1.45
N SER A 104 -6.61 23.77 -0.86
CA SER A 104 -6.80 25.22 -0.69
C SER A 104 -5.49 25.98 -0.92
N PRO A 105 -5.56 27.19 -1.50
CA PRO A 105 -4.37 28.00 -1.72
C PRO A 105 -3.86 28.65 -0.43
N VAL A 106 -2.56 28.89 -0.34
CA VAL A 106 -1.89 29.53 0.82
C VAL A 106 -1.57 30.99 0.50
N GLY A 107 -2.02 31.94 1.32
CA GLY A 107 -1.65 33.35 1.20
C GLY A 107 -2.46 34.29 2.11
N ASP A 108 -1.83 35.40 2.54
CA ASP A 108 -2.44 36.41 3.43
C ASP A 108 -3.49 37.30 2.73
N ASN A 109 -3.48 37.33 1.38
CA ASN A 109 -4.48 37.97 0.53
C ASN A 109 -5.00 36.91 -0.45
N LEU A 110 -5.99 36.14 -0.03
CA LEU A 110 -6.66 35.16 -0.89
C LEU A 110 -7.45 35.91 -1.97
N ASP A 111 -6.83 36.12 -3.13
CA ASP A 111 -7.59 36.48 -4.32
C ASP A 111 -8.59 35.35 -4.57
N GLU A 112 -9.89 35.67 -4.62
CA GLU A 112 -10.98 34.70 -4.86
C GLU A 112 -10.78 33.89 -6.16
N GLN A 113 -9.90 34.35 -7.04
CA GLN A 113 -9.55 33.70 -8.30
C GLN A 113 -8.47 32.62 -8.17
N ALA A 114 -7.69 32.65 -7.08
CA ALA A 114 -6.55 31.75 -6.84
C ALA A 114 -6.98 30.27 -6.68
N ILE A 115 -8.23 30.02 -6.25
CA ILE A 115 -8.81 28.67 -6.15
C ILE A 115 -9.07 28.03 -7.53
N PHE A 116 -9.31 28.84 -8.57
CA PHE A 116 -9.58 28.34 -9.92
C PHE A 116 -8.29 28.02 -10.69
N ASN A 117 -7.15 28.55 -10.24
CA ASN A 117 -5.84 28.27 -10.79
C ASN A 117 -5.29 26.90 -10.36
N ILE A 118 -5.80 26.31 -9.28
CA ILE A 118 -5.33 25.02 -8.78
C ILE A 118 -6.31 23.91 -9.13
N ASP A 119 -5.80 22.73 -9.48
CA ASP A 119 -6.58 21.50 -9.63
C ASP A 119 -5.80 20.28 -9.15
N MET A 120 -6.52 19.22 -8.80
CA MET A 120 -5.95 17.93 -8.51
C MET A 120 -6.63 16.83 -9.32
N ILE A 121 -5.85 15.82 -9.69
CA ILE A 121 -6.33 14.59 -10.32
C ILE A 121 -5.86 13.36 -9.53
N ILE A 122 -6.68 12.32 -9.50
CA ILE A 122 -6.41 11.09 -8.76
C ILE A 122 -6.59 9.89 -9.66
N GLY A 123 -5.59 9.02 -9.72
CA GLY A 123 -5.59 7.78 -10.48
C GLY A 123 -5.35 6.57 -9.57
N GLY A 124 -5.90 5.43 -9.97
CA GLY A 124 -5.65 4.16 -9.28
C GLY A 124 -4.30 3.53 -9.62
N ASP A 125 -3.74 3.86 -10.78
CA ASP A 125 -2.43 3.40 -11.23
C ASP A 125 -1.47 4.59 -11.33
N LYS A 126 -0.17 4.30 -11.36
CA LYS A 126 0.85 5.32 -11.53
C LYS A 126 0.63 6.07 -12.85
N PHE A 127 0.68 7.40 -12.80
CA PHE A 127 0.42 8.24 -13.97
C PHE A 127 1.50 8.08 -15.02
N VAL A 128 1.11 7.62 -16.21
CA VAL A 128 1.93 7.68 -17.44
C VAL A 128 1.62 8.96 -18.23
N SER A 129 0.42 9.52 -18.04
CA SER A 129 -0.08 10.75 -18.67
C SER A 129 -1.13 11.41 -17.76
N MET A 130 -1.27 12.73 -17.83
CA MET A 130 -2.26 13.51 -17.05
C MET A 130 -3.73 13.25 -17.42
N GLU A 131 -3.98 12.43 -18.44
CA GLU A 131 -5.33 12.08 -18.92
C GLU A 131 -5.80 10.70 -18.41
N ASN A 132 -5.05 10.08 -17.51
CA ASN A 132 -5.37 8.76 -16.95
C ASN A 132 -5.71 8.88 -15.47
N PHE A 133 -6.77 9.64 -15.16
CA PHE A 133 -7.31 9.80 -13.82
C PHE A 133 -8.74 9.28 -13.71
N GLU A 134 -9.15 8.97 -12.49
CA GLU A 134 -10.50 8.53 -12.11
C GLU A 134 -11.30 9.69 -11.49
N PHE A 135 -10.63 10.51 -10.67
CA PHE A 135 -11.26 11.66 -10.01
C PHE A 135 -10.51 12.96 -10.34
N SER A 136 -11.25 14.07 -10.38
CA SER A 136 -10.71 15.41 -10.62
C SER A 136 -11.50 16.47 -9.88
N THR A 137 -10.88 17.63 -9.66
CA THR A 137 -11.54 18.85 -9.18
C THR A 137 -11.91 19.83 -10.31
N MET A 138 -11.53 19.54 -11.56
CA MET A 138 -11.71 20.45 -12.70
C MET A 138 -13.18 20.72 -13.06
N ASP A 139 -14.08 19.80 -12.71
CA ASP A 139 -15.52 19.89 -12.95
C ASP A 139 -16.27 20.75 -11.91
N GLN A 140 -15.60 21.12 -10.80
CA GLN A 140 -16.21 21.85 -9.67
C GLN A 140 -16.31 23.36 -9.90
N ASP A 141 -15.54 23.89 -10.86
CA ASP A 141 -15.40 25.34 -11.11
C ASP A 141 -16.76 26.05 -11.28
N ALA A 142 -17.73 25.40 -11.94
CA ALA A 142 -19.07 25.95 -12.15
C ALA A 142 -19.87 26.15 -10.86
N LYS A 143 -19.71 25.23 -9.90
CA LYS A 143 -20.37 25.31 -8.58
C LYS A 143 -19.66 26.35 -7.71
N LEU A 144 -18.33 26.31 -7.68
CA LEU A 144 -17.50 27.23 -6.90
C LEU A 144 -17.69 28.69 -7.34
N GLN A 145 -17.82 28.96 -8.65
CA GLN A 145 -18.11 30.31 -9.14
C GLN A 145 -19.43 30.88 -8.59
N ARG A 146 -20.45 30.04 -8.38
CA ARG A 146 -21.72 30.48 -7.80
C ARG A 146 -21.59 30.80 -6.31
N PHE A 147 -20.81 30.00 -5.57
CA PHE A 147 -20.56 30.22 -4.14
C PHE A 147 -19.78 31.53 -3.89
N VAL A 148 -18.81 31.83 -4.75
CA VAL A 148 -18.09 33.12 -4.75
C VAL A 148 -19.09 34.28 -4.95
N ASP A 149 -19.99 34.17 -5.93
CA ASP A 149 -20.96 35.24 -6.21
C ASP A 149 -22.00 35.44 -5.09
N THR A 150 -22.33 34.38 -4.34
CA THR A 150 -23.24 34.46 -3.17
C THR A 150 -22.55 35.01 -1.91
N GLY A 151 -21.22 35.14 -1.91
CA GLY A 151 -20.44 35.68 -0.79
C GLY A 151 -20.18 34.67 0.32
N GLU A 152 -20.07 33.38 -0.02
CA GLU A 152 -19.59 32.37 0.92
C GLU A 152 -18.07 32.48 1.09
N ASN A 153 -17.59 32.54 2.35
CA ASN A 153 -16.21 32.90 2.67
C ASN A 153 -15.19 31.76 2.53
N THR A 154 -15.61 30.50 2.32
CA THR A 154 -14.69 29.35 2.28
C THR A 154 -14.98 28.48 1.05
N VAL A 155 -14.22 28.70 -0.01
CA VAL A 155 -14.31 27.94 -1.26
C VAL A 155 -13.11 27.01 -1.33
N VAL A 156 -13.34 25.71 -1.15
CA VAL A 156 -12.30 24.66 -1.21
C VAL A 156 -12.60 23.67 -2.33
N LYS A 157 -11.55 23.10 -2.93
CA LYS A 157 -11.68 22.00 -3.90
C LYS A 157 -11.59 20.68 -3.16
N GLN A 158 -12.59 19.81 -3.34
CA GLN A 158 -12.73 18.59 -2.53
C GLN A 158 -13.01 17.37 -3.38
N ILE A 159 -12.32 16.25 -3.16
CA ILE A 159 -12.65 14.94 -3.72
C ILE A 159 -13.00 13.99 -2.58
N THR A 160 -14.14 13.31 -2.71
CA THR A 160 -14.57 12.26 -1.77
C THR A 160 -14.52 10.90 -2.46
N ILE A 161 -13.78 9.95 -1.88
CA ILE A 161 -13.61 8.60 -2.39
C ILE A 161 -14.22 7.63 -1.38
N ASP A 162 -15.23 6.88 -1.81
CA ASP A 162 -15.84 5.84 -1.00
C ASP A 162 -14.88 4.63 -0.88
N ALA A 163 -14.45 4.33 0.35
CA ALA A 163 -13.57 3.20 0.63
C ALA A 163 -14.23 1.83 0.37
N LYS A 164 -15.58 1.78 0.30
CA LYS A 164 -16.36 0.58 -0.04
C LYS A 164 -16.69 0.48 -1.51
N SER A 165 -16.25 1.43 -2.35
CA SER A 165 -16.47 1.37 -3.79
C SER A 165 -15.77 0.14 -4.39
N ASP A 166 -16.36 -0.41 -5.46
CA ASP A 166 -15.75 -1.52 -6.22
C ASP A 166 -14.33 -1.18 -6.69
N PHE A 167 -14.07 0.10 -6.99
CA PHE A 167 -12.74 0.61 -7.36
C PHE A 167 -11.69 0.38 -6.26
N VAL A 168 -12.00 0.79 -5.03
CA VAL A 168 -11.11 0.61 -3.87
C VAL A 168 -11.02 -0.86 -3.46
N LEU A 169 -12.15 -1.57 -3.44
CA LEU A 169 -12.21 -2.98 -3.07
C LEU A 169 -11.42 -3.85 -4.05
N ASN A 170 -11.46 -3.57 -5.35
CA ASN A 170 -10.65 -4.29 -6.34
C ASN A 170 -9.15 -4.07 -6.12
N LYS A 171 -8.74 -2.88 -5.67
CA LYS A 171 -7.34 -2.59 -5.31
C LYS A 171 -6.91 -3.29 -4.02
N LEU A 172 -7.81 -3.42 -3.03
CA LEU A 172 -7.52 -4.12 -1.77
C LEU A 172 -7.57 -5.66 -1.91
N ASN A 173 -8.47 -6.19 -2.74
CA ASN A 173 -8.70 -7.62 -2.91
C ASN A 173 -7.79 -8.26 -3.96
N CYS A 174 -7.05 -7.47 -4.75
CA CYS A 174 -6.02 -8.01 -5.62
C CYS A 174 -4.87 -8.58 -4.78
N ILE A 175 -4.78 -9.90 -4.81
CA ILE A 175 -3.91 -10.74 -3.98
C ILE A 175 -2.44 -10.32 -4.14
N GLU A 176 -1.87 -9.80 -3.05
CA GLU A 176 -0.44 -9.69 -2.70
C GLU A 176 0.50 -8.79 -3.52
N GLU A 177 0.16 -8.33 -4.73
CA GLU A 177 1.14 -7.63 -5.61
C GLU A 177 0.67 -6.32 -6.26
N THR A 178 -0.56 -5.86 -6.01
CA THR A 178 -0.97 -4.52 -6.44
C THR A 178 -0.61 -3.50 -5.38
N ASP A 179 0.17 -2.48 -5.77
CA ASP A 179 0.51 -1.33 -4.94
C ASP A 179 -0.79 -0.70 -4.38
N PRO A 180 -1.09 -0.83 -3.07
CA PRO A 180 -2.38 -0.44 -2.48
C PRO A 180 -2.45 1.07 -2.24
N TYR A 181 -2.08 1.84 -3.27
CA TYR A 181 -1.96 3.28 -3.22
C TYR A 181 -2.84 3.93 -4.29
N LEU A 182 -3.39 5.09 -3.96
CA LEU A 182 -3.91 6.03 -4.93
C LEU A 182 -2.82 7.04 -5.26
N TYR A 183 -2.72 7.39 -6.53
CA TYR A 183 -1.78 8.38 -7.02
C TYR A 183 -2.50 9.70 -7.17
N LEU A 184 -1.96 10.75 -6.56
CA LEU A 184 -2.50 12.11 -6.56
C LEU A 184 -1.51 13.04 -7.28
N VAL A 185 -2.02 13.89 -8.17
CA VAL A 185 -1.25 14.94 -8.83
C VAL A 185 -1.97 16.28 -8.68
N PRO A 186 -1.51 17.17 -7.79
CA PRO A 186 -1.92 18.55 -7.76
C PRO A 186 -1.08 19.37 -8.76
N PHE A 187 -1.71 20.35 -9.41
CA PHE A 187 -1.04 21.26 -10.34
C PHE A 187 -1.74 22.62 -10.38
N SER A 188 -1.01 23.64 -10.80
CA SER A 188 -1.60 24.93 -11.14
C SER A 188 -1.67 25.11 -12.65
N TRP A 189 -2.63 25.89 -13.15
CA TRP A 189 -2.81 26.11 -14.58
C TRP A 189 -1.82 27.15 -15.11
N ASP A 190 -1.92 28.38 -14.63
CA ASP A 190 -1.23 29.54 -15.20
C ASP A 190 -0.04 29.99 -14.35
N GLU A 191 -0.28 30.39 -13.10
CA GLU A 191 0.77 30.85 -12.20
C GLU A 191 1.17 29.77 -11.19
N GLU A 192 2.43 29.78 -10.75
CA GLU A 192 2.91 28.92 -9.66
C GLU A 192 2.23 29.32 -8.34
N GLN A 193 1.89 28.33 -7.51
CA GLN A 193 1.06 28.59 -6.35
C GLN A 193 1.32 27.62 -5.21
N ASP A 194 1.44 28.16 -3.99
CA ASP A 194 1.50 27.35 -2.78
C ASP A 194 0.10 26.87 -2.39
N VAL A 195 -0.02 25.57 -2.13
CA VAL A 195 -1.27 24.94 -1.70
C VAL A 195 -1.09 24.10 -0.46
N ILE A 196 -2.17 24.02 0.30
CA ILE A 196 -2.39 23.07 1.37
C ILE A 196 -3.28 21.94 0.83
N ILE A 197 -2.83 20.70 1.00
CA ILE A 197 -3.61 19.49 0.76
C ILE A 197 -3.90 18.84 2.11
N ARG A 198 -5.18 18.63 2.41
CA ARG A 198 -5.63 17.93 3.62
C ARG A 198 -6.24 16.59 3.27
N VAL A 199 -5.92 15.59 4.09
CA VAL A 199 -6.47 14.24 3.97
C VAL A 199 -7.18 13.87 5.26
N SER A 200 -8.44 13.48 5.17
CA SER A 200 -9.23 12.97 6.29
C SER A 200 -9.94 11.66 5.94
N ASP A 201 -10.11 10.83 6.95
CA ASP A 201 -10.84 9.55 6.92
C ASP A 201 -12.23 9.65 7.55
N ASP A 202 -12.55 10.75 8.24
CA ASP A 202 -13.87 10.98 8.84
C ASP A 202 -14.56 12.22 8.26
N LEU A 203 -15.81 12.05 7.82
CA LEU A 203 -16.76 13.15 7.60
C LEU A 203 -16.91 14.04 8.84
N GLU A 204 -16.78 13.47 10.05
CA GLU A 204 -16.98 14.18 11.32
C GLU A 204 -15.74 14.93 11.83
N SER A 205 -14.54 14.64 11.32
CA SER A 205 -13.30 15.28 11.80
C SER A 205 -13.03 16.67 11.20
N LEU A 206 -13.77 17.06 10.17
CA LEU A 206 -13.77 18.43 9.62
C LEU A 206 -14.71 19.37 10.39
N HIS A 207 -15.66 18.82 11.15
CA HIS A 207 -16.54 19.64 11.97
C HIS A 207 -15.85 20.22 13.22
N HIS A 208 -14.66 19.80 13.63
CA HIS A 208 -14.02 20.38 14.85
C HIS A 208 -13.21 21.68 14.65
N HIS A 209 -13.28 22.31 13.48
CA HIS A 209 -13.16 23.78 13.34
C HIS A 209 -14.46 24.46 12.84
N HIS A 210 -15.51 23.67 12.55
CA HIS A 210 -16.83 24.14 12.10
C HIS A 210 -17.93 24.07 13.19
N HIS A 211 -17.73 23.39 14.32
CA HIS A 211 -18.68 23.26 15.43
C HIS A 211 -18.34 24.20 16.59
N SER A 212 -18.51 25.50 16.36
CA SER A 212 -19.02 26.38 17.42
C SER A 212 -20.29 27.10 17.01
N LYS A 213 -20.97 26.64 15.95
CA LYS A 213 -22.23 27.21 15.50
C LYS A 213 -23.13 26.29 14.66
N GLU A 214 -23.16 25.00 14.96
CA GLU A 214 -24.10 24.04 14.33
C GLU A 214 -24.68 23.04 15.35
N LYS A 215 -24.89 23.46 16.60
CA LYS A 215 -25.80 22.73 17.51
C LYS A 215 -27.00 23.63 17.77
N GLU A 216 -27.93 23.64 16.83
CA GLU A 216 -29.32 24.12 16.99
C GLU A 216 -30.11 23.87 15.68
N GLU A 217 -29.95 22.71 15.03
CA GLU A 217 -30.81 22.30 13.91
C GLU A 217 -31.05 20.79 13.95
N GLU A 218 -31.56 20.30 15.08
CA GLU A 218 -32.17 18.95 15.17
C GLU A 218 -33.03 18.85 16.45
N GLU A 219 -33.89 19.84 16.67
CA GLU A 219 -35.03 19.80 17.59
C GLU A 219 -35.90 21.01 17.24
N GLU A 220 -36.75 20.90 16.20
CA GLU A 220 -37.93 21.76 15.98
C GLU A 220 -38.74 21.25 14.75
N GLU A 221 -39.11 19.97 14.78
CA GLU A 221 -40.39 19.52 14.19
C GLU A 221 -41.41 19.46 15.33
N GLU A 222 -41.69 20.59 15.97
CA GLU A 222 -42.84 20.83 16.85
C GLU A 222 -42.77 22.29 17.33
N GLU A 223 -43.20 23.24 16.51
CA GLU A 223 -43.75 24.54 16.92
C GLU A 223 -44.28 25.29 15.67
N GLU A 224 -45.32 24.70 15.05
CA GLU A 224 -46.43 25.54 14.60
C GLU A 224 -46.97 26.26 15.84
N GLU A 225 -47.16 27.58 15.76
CA GLU A 225 -47.59 28.50 16.83
C GLU A 225 -46.48 29.15 17.67
N THR A 226 -45.88 30.24 17.18
CA THR A 226 -45.90 31.58 17.82
C THR A 226 -44.83 32.53 17.22
N GLN A 227 -45.16 33.19 16.11
CA GLN A 227 -44.57 34.51 15.78
C GLN A 227 -45.65 35.44 15.22
N GLU A 228 -46.74 35.59 15.97
CA GLU A 228 -47.34 36.90 16.14
C GLU A 228 -46.59 37.61 17.29
N GLU A 229 -46.23 38.88 17.08
CA GLU A 229 -45.67 39.83 18.05
C GLU A 229 -44.14 39.97 18.19
N LEU A 230 -43.52 40.54 17.15
CA LEU A 230 -42.73 41.78 17.31
C LEU A 230 -42.84 42.66 16.05
N CYS A 231 -44.06 43.18 15.85
CA CYS A 231 -44.31 44.33 14.99
C CYS A 231 -43.66 45.57 15.59
N SER A 232 -42.51 45.99 15.06
CA SER A 232 -42.21 47.40 14.70
C SER A 232 -40.75 47.61 14.24
N ALA A 233 -40.39 47.19 13.03
CA ALA A 233 -39.24 47.71 12.26
C ALA A 233 -39.35 47.31 10.77
N PRO A 234 -38.79 48.09 9.82
CA PRO A 234 -39.49 48.55 8.61
C PRO A 234 -39.58 47.53 7.47
N SER A 235 -40.63 47.64 6.67
CA SER A 235 -40.86 46.93 5.40
C SER A 235 -39.62 46.98 4.49
N LEU A 236 -38.81 45.91 4.45
CA LEU A 236 -37.66 45.79 3.57
C LEU A 236 -38.14 45.84 2.10
N LYS A 237 -37.56 46.74 1.30
CA LYS A 237 -37.86 46.89 -0.13
C LYS A 237 -36.78 46.21 -0.95
N GLN A 238 -37.18 45.37 -1.91
CA GLN A 238 -36.25 44.74 -2.84
C GLN A 238 -35.78 45.77 -3.89
N CYS A 239 -34.47 45.86 -4.12
CA CYS A 239 -33.92 46.70 -5.18
C CYS A 239 -34.19 46.08 -6.56
N PRO A 240 -34.73 46.83 -7.55
CA PRO A 240 -35.02 46.28 -8.87
C PRO A 240 -33.76 45.89 -9.69
N ASN A 241 -32.59 46.46 -9.34
CA ASN A 241 -31.34 46.22 -10.06
C ASN A 241 -30.54 45.03 -9.48
N CYS A 242 -30.22 45.04 -8.18
CA CYS A 242 -29.42 43.97 -7.55
C CYS A 242 -30.23 42.89 -6.84
N LEU A 243 -31.57 43.02 -6.79
CA LEU A 243 -32.50 42.07 -6.17
C LEU A 243 -32.30 41.80 -4.66
N LYS A 244 -31.40 42.53 -3.99
CA LYS A 244 -31.20 42.47 -2.54
C LYS A 244 -32.33 43.21 -1.80
N TYR A 245 -32.71 42.70 -0.63
CA TYR A 245 -33.68 43.33 0.28
C TYR A 245 -33.01 44.39 1.15
N ILE A 246 -33.57 45.60 1.19
CA ILE A 246 -32.92 46.77 1.78
C ILE A 246 -33.93 47.54 2.61
N ALA A 247 -33.49 48.09 3.75
CA ALA A 247 -34.31 48.98 4.55
C ALA A 247 -34.87 50.14 3.69
N PRO A 248 -36.16 50.46 3.81
CA PRO A 248 -36.83 51.40 2.91
C PRO A 248 -36.20 52.79 2.96
N ASP A 249 -35.71 53.22 4.14
CA ASP A 249 -35.04 54.51 4.35
C ASP A 249 -33.74 54.65 3.55
N LYS A 250 -33.06 53.52 3.28
CA LYS A 250 -31.80 53.47 2.50
C LYS A 250 -32.02 52.99 1.07
N SER A 251 -33.24 52.61 0.70
CA SER A 251 -33.56 52.00 -0.59
C SER A 251 -33.27 52.93 -1.76
N LEU A 252 -33.61 54.22 -1.67
CA LEU A 252 -33.39 55.20 -2.73
C LEU A 252 -31.90 55.52 -2.94
N LEU A 253 -31.14 55.62 -1.84
CA LEU A 253 -29.69 55.81 -1.89
C LEU A 253 -28.99 54.58 -2.47
N HIS A 254 -29.37 53.38 -2.01
CA HIS A 254 -28.83 52.15 -2.58
C HIS A 254 -29.22 52.00 -4.06
N GLU A 255 -30.47 52.22 -4.44
CA GLU A 255 -30.94 52.08 -5.82
C GLU A 255 -30.18 53.03 -6.77
N SER A 256 -29.96 54.28 -6.34
CA SER A 256 -29.18 55.24 -7.13
C SER A 256 -27.70 54.87 -7.23
N PHE A 257 -27.08 54.38 -6.15
CA PHE A 257 -25.69 53.92 -6.15
C PHE A 257 -25.51 52.64 -6.97
N CYS A 258 -26.39 51.66 -6.75
CA CYS A 258 -26.42 50.38 -7.44
C CYS A 258 -26.64 50.56 -8.94
N SER A 259 -27.60 51.39 -9.37
CA SER A 259 -27.83 51.67 -10.79
C SER A 259 -26.68 52.41 -11.47
N ARG A 260 -25.89 53.19 -10.71
CA ARG A 260 -24.72 53.89 -11.24
C ARG A 260 -23.49 53.01 -11.35
N ASN A 261 -23.29 52.08 -10.40
CA ASN A 261 -22.05 51.34 -10.27
C ASN A 261 -22.16 49.87 -10.69
N ASN A 262 -23.37 49.32 -10.74
CA ASN A 262 -23.60 47.91 -11.03
C ASN A 262 -24.44 47.72 -12.29
N ILE A 263 -24.09 46.70 -13.06
CA ILE A 263 -24.82 46.22 -14.24
C ILE A 263 -25.37 44.83 -13.94
N ARG A 264 -26.67 44.64 -14.17
CA ARG A 264 -27.30 43.32 -14.11
C ARG A 264 -27.08 42.58 -15.42
N CYS A 265 -26.56 41.36 -15.34
CA CYS A 265 -26.44 40.51 -16.51
C CYS A 265 -27.83 40.02 -16.96
N PRO A 266 -28.19 40.14 -18.24
CA PRO A 266 -29.49 39.70 -18.75
C PRO A 266 -29.64 38.16 -18.80
N ARG A 267 -28.53 37.40 -18.76
CA ARG A 267 -28.55 35.93 -18.81
C ARG A 267 -28.59 35.29 -17.43
N CYS A 268 -27.69 35.64 -16.51
CA CYS A 268 -27.68 35.05 -15.14
C CYS A 268 -28.45 35.88 -14.08
N ASN A 269 -28.91 37.09 -14.39
CA ASN A 269 -29.59 38.00 -13.45
C ASN A 269 -28.77 38.44 -12.22
N VAL A 270 -27.46 38.16 -12.20
CA VAL A 270 -26.54 38.65 -11.15
C VAL A 270 -26.11 40.08 -11.46
N ALA A 271 -26.01 40.92 -10.43
CA ALA A 271 -25.56 42.31 -10.54
C ALA A 271 -24.07 42.42 -10.23
N PHE A 272 -23.28 42.81 -11.23
CA PHE A 272 -21.83 42.98 -11.14
C PHE A 272 -21.45 44.44 -11.10
N HIS A 273 -20.34 44.79 -10.45
CA HIS A 273 -19.75 46.12 -10.60
C HIS A 273 -19.33 46.35 -12.06
N LYS A 274 -19.45 47.58 -12.54
CA LYS A 274 -19.15 47.95 -13.93
C LYS A 274 -17.76 47.52 -14.40
N SER A 275 -16.77 47.52 -13.52
CA SER A 275 -15.41 47.06 -13.86
C SER A 275 -15.32 45.55 -14.10
N VAL A 276 -16.10 44.75 -13.37
CA VAL A 276 -16.10 43.28 -13.45
C VAL A 276 -16.99 42.80 -14.60
N PHE A 277 -18.06 43.52 -14.92
CA PHE A 277 -18.94 43.18 -16.03
C PHE A 277 -18.22 43.16 -17.39
N VAL A 278 -17.10 43.88 -17.55
CA VAL A 278 -16.31 43.88 -18.79
C VAL A 278 -15.66 42.52 -19.05
N THR A 279 -15.26 41.80 -18.00
CA THR A 279 -14.64 40.47 -18.10
C THR A 279 -15.65 39.33 -17.89
N HIS A 280 -16.92 39.67 -17.65
CA HIS A 280 -18.02 38.72 -17.50
C HIS A 280 -18.40 38.12 -18.85
N TRP A 281 -18.46 36.79 -18.92
CA TRP A 281 -18.82 36.08 -20.14
C TRP A 281 -19.69 34.86 -19.84
N HIS A 282 -20.42 34.41 -20.86
CA HIS A 282 -21.25 33.21 -20.84
C HIS A 282 -20.81 32.26 -21.94
N CYS A 283 -20.99 30.96 -21.73
CA CYS A 283 -20.82 30.01 -22.82
C CYS A 283 -21.97 30.10 -23.83
N ASP A 284 -21.63 30.20 -25.11
CA ASP A 284 -22.60 30.26 -26.22
C ASP A 284 -22.87 28.90 -26.87
N GLN A 285 -22.12 27.84 -26.52
CA GLN A 285 -22.11 26.53 -27.19
C GLN A 285 -22.99 25.47 -26.51
N GLY A 286 -24.04 25.89 -25.78
CA GLY A 286 -25.02 24.99 -25.17
C GLY A 286 -24.85 24.75 -23.67
N CYS A 287 -23.77 25.24 -23.04
CA CYS A 287 -23.63 25.29 -21.58
C CYS A 287 -24.33 26.54 -20.99
N SER A 288 -25.65 26.61 -21.15
CA SER A 288 -26.47 27.81 -20.85
C SER A 288 -26.38 28.29 -19.40
N SER A 289 -25.88 27.46 -18.48
CA SER A 289 -25.79 27.73 -17.05
C SER A 289 -24.38 28.10 -16.57
N PHE A 290 -23.37 28.11 -17.45
CA PHE A 290 -21.99 28.46 -17.11
C PHE A 290 -21.66 29.91 -17.48
N TYR A 291 -21.03 30.61 -16.54
CA TYR A 291 -20.50 31.95 -16.70
C TYR A 291 -19.29 32.12 -15.78
N SER A 292 -18.44 33.09 -16.09
CA SER A 292 -17.36 33.50 -15.18
C SER A 292 -16.93 34.94 -15.48
N ASN A 293 -16.17 35.52 -14.56
CA ASN A 293 -15.53 36.83 -14.69
C ASN A 293 -14.01 36.74 -14.91
N SER A 294 -13.46 35.52 -14.95
CA SER A 294 -12.03 35.25 -15.12
C SER A 294 -11.72 34.69 -16.51
N SER A 295 -10.65 35.20 -17.11
CA SER A 295 -10.10 34.70 -18.38
C SER A 295 -9.59 33.26 -18.25
N LEU A 296 -9.04 32.90 -17.08
CA LEU A 296 -8.55 31.54 -16.82
C LEU A 296 -9.70 30.52 -16.83
N LEU A 297 -10.82 30.84 -16.19
CA LEU A 297 -12.01 29.98 -16.20
C LEU A 297 -12.63 29.88 -17.60
N ARG A 298 -12.55 30.95 -18.40
CA ARG A 298 -12.92 30.88 -19.82
C ARG A 298 -12.07 29.91 -20.59
N PHE A 299 -10.76 30.03 -20.45
CA PHE A 299 -9.80 29.14 -21.07
C PHE A 299 -10.07 27.67 -20.67
N LYS A 300 -10.17 27.38 -19.36
CA LYS A 300 -10.46 26.03 -18.86
C LYS A 300 -11.77 25.48 -19.39
N HIS A 301 -12.86 26.26 -19.33
CA HIS A 301 -14.17 25.80 -19.79
C HIS A 301 -14.17 25.47 -21.29
N ILE A 302 -13.64 26.38 -22.11
CA ILE A 302 -13.56 26.15 -23.56
C ILE A 302 -12.67 24.93 -23.84
N LYS A 303 -11.53 24.80 -23.14
CA LYS A 303 -10.63 23.66 -23.31
C LYS A 303 -11.32 22.34 -22.94
N LEU A 304 -11.91 22.25 -21.75
CA LEU A 304 -12.45 21.00 -21.21
C LEU A 304 -13.75 20.55 -21.91
N TYR A 305 -14.60 21.48 -22.34
CA TYR A 305 -15.95 21.16 -22.85
C TYR A 305 -16.17 21.54 -24.32
N HIS A 306 -15.38 22.46 -24.89
CA HIS A 306 -15.63 23.02 -26.22
C HIS A 306 -14.36 23.10 -27.07
N SER A 307 -13.49 22.10 -26.95
CA SER A 307 -12.28 22.02 -27.78
C SER A 307 -12.67 22.05 -29.26
N VAL A 308 -12.09 23.01 -30.00
CA VAL A 308 -12.33 23.20 -31.44
C VAL A 308 -11.93 21.95 -32.24
N GLN A 309 -10.87 21.30 -31.80
CA GLN A 309 -10.48 19.98 -32.24
C GLN A 309 -11.18 18.97 -31.33
N GLN A 310 -12.18 18.26 -31.86
CA GLN A 310 -12.84 17.17 -31.13
C GLN A 310 -11.78 16.22 -30.58
N TYR A 311 -11.94 15.80 -29.34
CA TYR A 311 -11.01 14.86 -28.71
C TYR A 311 -11.07 13.52 -29.43
N GLN A 312 -9.94 12.99 -29.87
CA GLN A 312 -9.88 11.71 -30.58
C GLN A 312 -9.02 10.72 -29.81
N CYS A 313 -9.56 9.52 -29.59
CA CYS A 313 -8.79 8.40 -29.08
C CYS A 313 -9.19 7.15 -29.83
N CYS A 314 -8.22 6.29 -30.15
CA CYS A 314 -8.46 5.11 -30.96
C CYS A 314 -9.09 5.48 -32.31
N ASP A 315 -10.36 5.10 -32.50
CA ASP A 315 -11.17 5.39 -33.70
C ASP A 315 -12.48 6.13 -33.31
N THR A 316 -12.57 6.68 -32.10
CA THR A 316 -13.75 7.38 -31.57
C THR A 316 -13.46 8.86 -31.33
N THR A 317 -14.47 9.68 -31.56
CA THR A 317 -14.46 11.13 -31.33
C THR A 317 -15.31 11.47 -30.10
N PHE A 318 -14.80 12.31 -29.22
CA PHE A 318 -15.44 12.74 -27.98
C PHE A 318 -15.73 14.23 -28.01
N THR A 319 -16.88 14.61 -27.43
CA THR A 319 -17.34 16.00 -27.34
C THR A 319 -16.62 16.77 -26.24
N ASP A 320 -16.29 16.09 -25.14
CA ASP A 320 -15.77 16.69 -23.91
C ASP A 320 -14.55 15.92 -23.43
N PHE A 321 -13.63 16.62 -22.75
CA PHE A 321 -12.41 16.03 -22.21
C PHE A 321 -12.70 14.92 -21.19
N PHE A 322 -13.68 15.12 -20.31
CA PHE A 322 -14.03 14.11 -19.30
C PHE A 322 -14.50 12.78 -19.91
N ARG A 323 -15.17 12.81 -21.07
CA ARG A 323 -15.56 11.58 -21.78
C ARG A 323 -14.38 10.86 -22.42
N LEU A 324 -13.40 11.63 -22.91
CA LEU A 324 -12.13 11.08 -23.38
C LEU A 324 -11.39 10.38 -22.24
N VAL A 325 -11.32 11.03 -21.06
CA VAL A 325 -10.66 10.48 -19.87
C VAL A 325 -11.36 9.20 -19.40
N ASP A 326 -12.68 9.20 -19.33
CA ASP A 326 -13.46 8.01 -18.93
C ASP A 326 -13.22 6.81 -19.88
N HIS A 327 -13.16 7.07 -21.18
CA HIS A 327 -12.74 6.04 -22.14
C HIS A 327 -11.28 5.61 -21.91
N LYS A 328 -10.37 6.57 -21.67
CA LYS A 328 -8.94 6.29 -21.40
C LYS A 328 -8.73 5.54 -20.08
N SER A 329 -9.57 5.71 -19.07
CA SER A 329 -9.42 5.01 -17.78
C SER A 329 -9.93 3.57 -17.87
N HIS A 330 -11.09 3.34 -18.51
CA HIS A 330 -11.82 2.07 -18.45
C HIS A 330 -11.72 1.16 -19.69
N GLU A 331 -11.65 1.73 -20.91
CA GLU A 331 -11.90 0.96 -22.14
C GLU A 331 -10.75 1.01 -23.15
N CYS A 332 -9.87 2.00 -23.05
CA CYS A 332 -8.95 2.34 -24.13
C CYS A 332 -7.86 1.27 -24.33
N PRO A 333 -7.80 0.59 -25.50
CA PRO A 333 -6.76 -0.37 -25.80
C PRO A 333 -5.38 0.27 -25.99
N ARG A 334 -5.34 1.57 -26.32
CA ARG A 334 -4.09 2.33 -26.50
C ARG A 334 -3.55 2.91 -25.19
N LYS A 335 -4.26 2.75 -24.07
CA LYS A 335 -3.82 3.19 -22.74
C LYS A 335 -2.45 2.59 -22.44
N LEU A 336 -1.48 3.43 -22.11
CA LEU A 336 -0.15 2.98 -21.71
C LEU A 336 -0.14 2.60 -20.23
N HIS A 337 0.48 1.46 -19.93
CA HIS A 337 0.67 0.98 -18.57
C HIS A 337 2.04 0.33 -18.44
N GLN A 338 2.57 0.24 -17.23
CA GLN A 338 3.77 -0.54 -16.95
C GLN A 338 3.38 -2.02 -16.76
N CYS A 339 3.81 -2.88 -17.68
CA CYS A 339 3.52 -4.31 -17.59
C CYS A 339 4.30 -4.95 -16.43
N LYS A 340 3.63 -5.70 -15.57
CA LYS A 340 4.28 -6.33 -14.40
C LYS A 340 5.30 -7.44 -14.72
N PHE A 341 5.27 -7.99 -15.94
CA PHE A 341 6.16 -9.09 -16.33
C PHE A 341 7.40 -8.64 -17.10
N CYS A 342 7.29 -7.62 -17.96
CA CYS A 342 8.43 -7.08 -18.72
C CYS A 342 8.93 -5.73 -18.18
N HIS A 343 8.18 -5.10 -17.27
CA HIS A 343 8.45 -3.79 -16.68
C HIS A 343 8.56 -2.62 -17.67
N LEU A 344 8.15 -2.82 -18.93
CA LEU A 344 8.12 -1.80 -19.97
C LEU A 344 6.77 -1.07 -19.97
N ILE A 345 6.79 0.20 -20.37
CA ILE A 345 5.59 1.01 -20.59
C ILE A 345 5.06 0.71 -22.00
N VAL A 346 3.89 0.09 -22.08
CA VAL A 346 3.31 -0.42 -23.33
C VAL A 346 1.78 -0.25 -23.34
N PRO A 347 1.14 -0.24 -24.53
CA PRO A 347 -0.32 -0.24 -24.63
C PRO A 347 -0.96 -1.47 -23.97
N GLN A 348 -2.18 -1.33 -23.46
CA GLN A 348 -2.94 -2.45 -22.87
C GLN A 348 -3.42 -3.47 -23.90
N GLU A 349 -3.58 -3.05 -25.16
CA GLU A 349 -4.18 -3.80 -26.26
C GLU A 349 -5.66 -4.13 -26.00
N SER A 350 -6.36 -4.70 -26.99
CA SER A 350 -7.79 -5.01 -26.86
C SER A 350 -8.02 -6.19 -25.91
N ALA A 351 -8.76 -5.96 -24.83
CA ALA A 351 -9.06 -6.99 -23.83
C ALA A 351 -9.84 -8.18 -24.43
N THR A 352 -9.38 -9.39 -24.14
CA THR A 352 -10.05 -10.66 -24.49
C THR A 352 -10.84 -11.19 -23.28
N SER A 353 -11.74 -12.15 -23.50
CA SER A 353 -12.48 -12.77 -22.38
C SER A 353 -11.53 -13.43 -21.37
N GLU A 354 -10.45 -14.03 -21.86
CA GLU A 354 -9.43 -14.69 -21.06
C GLU A 354 -8.59 -13.69 -20.26
N SER A 355 -8.23 -12.53 -20.84
CA SER A 355 -7.46 -11.51 -20.12
C SER A 355 -8.30 -10.88 -18.99
N LYS A 356 -9.60 -10.64 -19.25
CA LYS A 356 -10.55 -10.15 -18.24
C LYS A 356 -10.71 -11.13 -17.08
N LEU A 357 -10.88 -12.43 -17.35
CA LEU A 357 -10.98 -13.45 -16.30
C LEU A 357 -9.72 -13.57 -15.45
N ALA A 358 -8.55 -13.30 -16.03
CA ALA A 358 -7.29 -13.28 -15.32
C ALA A 358 -7.01 -11.98 -14.56
N ASN A 359 -7.88 -10.96 -14.68
CA ASN A 359 -7.64 -9.59 -14.21
C ASN A 359 -6.29 -9.03 -14.68
N LEU A 360 -5.96 -9.25 -15.96
CA LEU A 360 -4.75 -8.76 -16.62
C LEU A 360 -5.10 -7.94 -17.86
N THR A 361 -4.24 -6.98 -18.20
CA THR A 361 -4.29 -6.36 -19.53
C THR A 361 -3.97 -7.40 -20.61
N GLN A 362 -4.38 -7.17 -21.86
CA GLN A 362 -4.14 -8.14 -22.92
C GLN A 362 -2.63 -8.34 -23.15
N HIS A 363 -1.85 -7.25 -23.11
CA HIS A 363 -0.40 -7.35 -23.16
C HIS A 363 0.18 -8.17 -22.01
N GLU A 364 -0.26 -7.92 -20.77
CA GLU A 364 0.17 -8.68 -19.59
C GLU A 364 -0.19 -10.15 -19.68
N TYR A 365 -1.35 -10.49 -20.21
CA TYR A 365 -1.75 -11.88 -20.42
C TYR A 365 -0.79 -12.59 -21.38
N ILE A 366 -0.45 -11.96 -22.51
CA ILE A 366 0.49 -12.51 -23.50
C ILE A 366 1.89 -12.62 -22.89
N CYS A 367 2.35 -11.57 -22.20
CA CYS A 367 3.67 -11.57 -21.58
C CYS A 367 3.76 -12.60 -20.44
N GLY A 368 2.70 -12.74 -19.64
CA GLY A 368 2.58 -13.71 -18.55
C GLY A 368 2.48 -15.17 -19.00
N ASN A 369 2.14 -15.42 -20.27
CA ASN A 369 2.18 -16.76 -20.86
C ASN A 369 3.61 -17.23 -21.19
N LYS A 370 4.61 -16.34 -21.21
CA LYS A 370 6.01 -16.73 -21.33
C LYS A 370 6.40 -17.60 -20.13
N THR A 371 7.24 -18.59 -20.36
CA THR A 371 7.65 -19.54 -19.34
C THR A 371 8.99 -19.15 -18.71
N THR A 372 9.13 -19.43 -17.43
CA THR A 372 10.36 -19.35 -16.64
C THR A 372 10.58 -20.67 -15.89
N GLU A 373 11.81 -20.90 -15.45
CA GLU A 373 12.16 -22.08 -14.64
C GLU A 373 12.01 -21.76 -13.15
N CYS A 374 11.33 -22.64 -12.41
CA CYS A 374 11.26 -22.53 -10.96
C CYS A 374 12.63 -22.82 -10.34
N CYS A 375 13.13 -21.93 -9.48
CA CYS A 375 14.43 -22.10 -8.82
C CYS A 375 14.49 -23.30 -7.84
N LYS A 376 13.34 -23.78 -7.36
CA LYS A 376 13.25 -24.90 -6.40
C LYS A 376 13.13 -26.26 -7.09
N CYS A 377 12.29 -26.37 -8.12
CA CYS A 377 12.02 -27.65 -8.78
C CYS A 377 12.44 -27.73 -10.25
N PHE A 378 13.00 -26.66 -10.82
CA PHE A 378 13.45 -26.55 -12.21
C PHE A 378 12.39 -26.92 -13.26
N LYS A 379 11.11 -26.85 -12.89
CA LYS A 379 10.00 -27.02 -13.82
C LYS A 379 9.77 -25.72 -14.59
N ASN A 380 9.45 -25.86 -15.87
CA ASN A 380 9.02 -24.75 -16.72
C ASN A 380 7.58 -24.36 -16.40
N ILE A 381 7.36 -23.11 -15.99
CA ILE A 381 6.08 -22.58 -15.50
C ILE A 381 5.85 -21.23 -16.13
N ARG A 382 4.59 -20.87 -16.40
CA ARG A 382 4.25 -19.55 -16.95
C ARG A 382 4.50 -18.48 -15.90
N LEU A 383 4.98 -17.30 -16.31
CA LEU A 383 5.26 -16.19 -15.39
C LEU A 383 4.03 -15.82 -14.55
N LYS A 384 2.84 -15.84 -15.14
CA LYS A 384 1.59 -15.54 -14.42
C LYS A 384 1.22 -16.57 -13.35
N ASP A 385 1.71 -17.81 -13.48
CA ASP A 385 1.41 -18.92 -12.57
C ASP A 385 2.52 -19.12 -11.52
N LEU A 386 3.65 -18.41 -11.63
CA LEU A 386 4.83 -18.59 -10.79
C LEU A 386 4.52 -18.37 -9.30
N SER A 387 3.79 -17.32 -8.96
CA SER A 387 3.41 -17.02 -7.57
C SER A 387 2.57 -18.13 -6.96
N SER A 388 1.55 -18.61 -7.68
CA SER A 388 0.72 -19.74 -7.26
C SER A 388 1.53 -21.03 -7.08
N HIS A 389 2.50 -21.27 -7.97
CA HIS A 389 3.38 -22.42 -7.87
C HIS A 389 4.30 -22.35 -6.64
N MET A 390 4.79 -21.16 -6.28
CA MET A 390 5.59 -20.99 -5.05
C MET A 390 4.76 -21.29 -3.80
N LYS A 391 3.46 -20.96 -3.79
CA LYS A 391 2.55 -21.35 -2.70
C LYS A 391 2.37 -22.85 -2.60
N VAL A 392 2.36 -23.58 -3.73
CA VAL A 392 2.35 -25.06 -3.70
C VAL A 392 3.60 -25.59 -3.00
N HIS A 393 4.78 -25.02 -3.26
CA HIS A 393 5.99 -25.40 -2.53
C HIS A 393 5.90 -25.13 -1.02
N GLU A 394 5.22 -24.07 -0.60
CA GLU A 394 4.99 -23.79 0.81
C GLU A 394 4.01 -24.79 1.44
N LEU A 395 2.95 -25.16 0.73
CA LEU A 395 2.01 -26.19 1.18
C LEU A 395 2.67 -27.57 1.28
N ASP A 396 3.48 -27.95 0.28
CA ASP A 396 4.27 -29.18 0.31
C ASP A 396 5.21 -29.19 1.51
N LYS A 397 5.84 -28.05 1.81
CA LYS A 397 6.70 -27.86 2.98
C LYS A 397 5.92 -28.01 4.29
N ILE A 398 4.70 -27.47 4.38
CA ILE A 398 3.81 -27.65 5.53
C ILE A 398 3.49 -29.12 5.75
N GLN A 399 3.01 -29.81 4.71
CA GLN A 399 2.66 -31.22 4.78
C GLN A 399 3.86 -32.11 5.16
N GLN A 400 5.05 -31.83 4.63
CA GLN A 400 6.26 -32.57 4.97
C GLN A 400 6.66 -32.40 6.44
N ASN A 401 6.48 -31.21 7.02
CA ASN A 401 6.78 -30.98 8.43
C ASN A 401 5.72 -31.60 9.36
N GLU A 402 4.44 -31.57 8.98
CA GLU A 402 3.38 -32.24 9.74
C GLU A 402 3.54 -33.76 9.75
N ALA A 403 3.93 -34.34 8.62
CA ALA A 403 4.20 -35.77 8.48
C ALA A 403 5.54 -36.21 9.11
N LEU A 404 6.32 -35.29 9.68
CA LEU A 404 7.65 -35.60 10.21
C LEU A 404 7.55 -36.33 11.56
N GLU A 405 7.62 -37.65 11.50
CA GLU A 405 7.69 -38.54 12.65
C GLU A 405 9.15 -38.73 13.11
N PHE A 406 9.77 -37.69 13.66
CA PHE A 406 11.08 -37.84 14.30
C PHE A 406 10.92 -38.23 15.78
N ILE A 407 11.33 -39.45 16.13
CA ILE A 407 11.33 -39.93 17.52
C ILE A 407 12.76 -39.96 18.05
N LYS A 408 13.04 -39.07 19.00
CA LYS A 408 14.34 -38.92 19.65
C LYS A 408 14.70 -40.13 20.50
N CYS A 409 15.99 -40.49 20.50
CA CYS A 409 16.58 -41.47 21.41
C CYS A 409 16.29 -41.14 22.88
N CYS A 410 15.93 -42.14 23.67
CA CYS A 410 15.66 -42.03 25.11
C CYS A 410 16.87 -41.62 25.97
N ASN A 411 18.08 -41.63 25.41
CA ASN A 411 19.24 -41.05 26.09
C ASN A 411 19.16 -39.52 26.02
N VAL A 412 19.00 -38.85 27.17
CA VAL A 412 18.89 -37.39 27.30
C VAL A 412 20.12 -36.65 26.75
N ASN A 413 21.27 -37.33 26.67
CA ASN A 413 22.49 -36.79 26.07
C ASN A 413 22.62 -37.06 24.57
N CYS A 414 21.68 -37.77 23.97
CA CYS A 414 21.64 -38.09 22.56
C CYS A 414 20.53 -37.31 21.86
N ILE A 415 20.78 -36.96 20.60
CA ILE A 415 19.82 -36.28 19.74
C ILE A 415 19.49 -37.07 18.47
N ASN A 416 20.03 -38.29 18.35
CA ASN A 416 19.79 -39.14 17.20
C ASN A 416 18.38 -39.74 17.27
N GLU A 417 17.88 -40.14 16.10
CA GLU A 417 16.65 -40.91 15.97
C GLU A 417 16.79 -42.28 16.64
N LYS A 418 15.72 -42.78 17.25
CA LYS A 418 15.71 -44.13 17.83
C LYS A 418 15.75 -45.20 16.74
N ASP A 419 16.34 -46.35 17.05
CA ASP A 419 16.25 -47.52 16.16
C ASP A 419 14.96 -48.28 16.47
N MET A 420 14.33 -48.86 15.44
CA MET A 420 13.07 -49.61 15.59
C MET A 420 13.23 -50.95 16.33
N ASP A 421 14.46 -51.47 16.40
CA ASP A 421 14.70 -52.86 16.79
C ASP A 421 15.03 -53.06 18.29
N ASN A 422 15.00 -52.00 19.11
CA ASN A 422 15.33 -52.13 20.54
C ASN A 422 14.22 -51.67 21.49
N GLU A 423 14.03 -52.47 22.54
CA GLU A 423 12.99 -52.27 23.57
C GLU A 423 13.27 -51.10 24.52
N LEU A 424 14.46 -50.48 24.45
CA LEU A 424 14.88 -49.36 25.29
C LEU A 424 14.66 -47.99 24.62
N ASP A 425 14.14 -47.95 23.38
CA ASP A 425 13.94 -46.74 22.57
C ASP A 425 15.23 -45.90 22.38
N LEU A 426 16.37 -46.57 22.27
CA LEU A 426 17.68 -45.95 22.04
C LEU A 426 18.05 -45.94 20.55
N CYS A 427 18.99 -45.09 20.13
CA CYS A 427 19.63 -45.23 18.81
C CYS A 427 20.70 -46.34 18.84
N GLY A 428 21.11 -46.83 17.67
CA GLY A 428 22.10 -47.91 17.56
C GLY A 428 23.43 -47.62 18.23
N ILE A 429 23.85 -46.35 18.27
CA ILE A 429 25.07 -45.91 18.96
C ILE A 429 24.94 -46.05 20.48
N CYS A 430 23.78 -45.69 21.03
CA CYS A 430 23.53 -45.78 22.48
C CYS A 430 23.24 -47.21 22.93
N TYR A 431 22.55 -47.98 22.08
CA TYR A 431 22.16 -49.36 22.34
C TYR A 431 23.29 -50.37 22.11
N GLY A 432 24.20 -50.14 21.16
CA GLY A 432 25.28 -51.07 20.80
C GLY A 432 26.08 -51.65 21.97
N PRO A 433 26.51 -50.86 22.97
CA PRO A 433 27.20 -51.39 24.16
C PRO A 433 26.33 -52.30 25.05
N LEU A 434 25.01 -52.14 24.98
CA LEU A 434 24.04 -52.93 25.74
C LEU A 434 23.61 -54.20 24.99
N TYR A 435 23.83 -54.26 23.67
CA TYR A 435 23.44 -55.38 22.84
C TYR A 435 23.99 -56.72 23.35
N LEU A 436 23.11 -57.72 23.33
CA LEU A 436 23.34 -59.07 23.78
C LEU A 436 22.85 -60.03 22.69
N THR A 437 23.72 -60.95 22.25
CA THR A 437 23.35 -62.01 21.31
C THR A 437 22.66 -63.20 22.00
N GLN A 438 22.75 -63.29 23.33
CA GLN A 438 22.16 -64.37 24.13
C GLN A 438 20.75 -64.00 24.57
N HIS A 439 19.80 -64.93 24.40
CA HIS A 439 18.42 -64.77 24.85
C HIS A 439 18.34 -64.60 26.39
N ASP A 440 17.85 -63.45 26.85
CA ASP A 440 17.67 -63.10 28.27
C ASP A 440 16.21 -62.73 28.56
N PRO A 441 15.34 -63.72 28.86
CA PRO A 441 13.91 -63.47 29.07
C PRO A 441 13.62 -62.73 30.40
N THR A 442 14.62 -62.59 31.27
CA THR A 442 14.48 -61.98 32.59
C THR A 442 15.08 -60.57 32.68
N ASN A 443 15.74 -60.11 31.61
CA ASN A 443 16.48 -58.84 31.52
C ASN A 443 17.52 -58.61 32.63
N ILE A 444 18.00 -59.68 33.28
CA ILE A 444 18.98 -59.59 34.36
C ILE A 444 20.35 -59.15 33.81
N LYS A 445 20.77 -59.72 32.67
CA LYS A 445 22.04 -59.36 32.03
C LYS A 445 21.99 -57.96 31.45
N LEU A 446 20.84 -57.55 30.92
CA LEU A 446 20.61 -56.18 30.45
C LEU A 446 20.75 -55.19 31.61
N GLN A 447 20.09 -55.45 32.74
CA GLN A 447 20.20 -54.61 33.95
C GLN A 447 21.65 -54.51 34.44
N GLN A 448 22.36 -55.63 34.56
CA GLN A 448 23.77 -55.65 34.99
C GLN A 448 24.67 -54.83 34.07
N ARG A 449 24.40 -54.81 32.76
CA ARG A 449 25.16 -53.98 31.80
C ARG A 449 24.87 -52.50 31.98
N ILE A 450 23.62 -52.13 32.21
CA ILE A 450 23.21 -50.75 32.49
C ILE A 450 23.86 -50.26 33.79
N GLU A 451 23.77 -51.05 34.86
CA GLU A 451 24.43 -50.78 36.15
C GLU A 451 25.93 -50.60 35.98
N ARG A 452 26.60 -51.55 35.31
CA ARG A 452 28.04 -51.47 35.05
C ARG A 452 28.41 -50.21 34.29
N LYS A 453 27.63 -49.82 33.28
CA LYS A 453 27.87 -48.61 32.48
C LYS A 453 27.76 -47.35 33.33
N TYR A 454 26.72 -47.22 34.15
CA TYR A 454 26.56 -46.11 35.08
C TYR A 454 27.65 -46.07 36.14
N MET A 455 28.01 -47.22 36.74
CA MET A 455 29.06 -47.28 37.76
C MET A 455 30.43 -46.87 37.20
N ILE A 456 30.77 -47.27 35.97
CA ILE A 456 32.00 -46.79 35.31
C ILE A 456 31.95 -45.27 35.08
N GLN A 457 30.81 -44.76 34.60
CA GLN A 457 30.62 -43.33 34.34
C GLN A 457 30.67 -42.46 35.62
N LEU A 458 30.09 -42.93 36.72
CA LEU A 458 30.04 -42.23 38.01
C LEU A 458 31.35 -42.36 38.80
N PHE A 459 32.04 -43.49 38.69
CA PHE A 459 33.25 -43.77 39.47
C PHE A 459 34.56 -43.44 38.74
N ARG A 460 34.67 -43.72 37.45
CA ARG A 460 35.88 -43.40 36.66
C ARG A 460 35.70 -42.19 35.76
N GLY A 461 34.47 -41.96 35.29
CA GLY A 461 34.19 -40.96 34.26
C GLY A 461 34.57 -41.45 32.86
N CYS A 462 34.13 -40.70 31.84
CA CYS A 462 34.40 -41.04 30.44
C CYS A 462 35.77 -40.58 29.95
N GLN A 463 36.51 -39.78 30.72
CA GLN A 463 37.85 -39.23 30.41
C GLN A 463 37.91 -38.27 29.20
N HIS A 464 36.77 -37.77 28.73
CA HIS A 464 36.72 -36.79 27.64
C HIS A 464 36.43 -35.38 28.19
N SER A 465 37.24 -34.40 27.77
CA SER A 465 37.15 -33.00 28.24
C SER A 465 35.88 -32.27 27.80
N TRP A 466 35.30 -32.67 26.67
CA TRP A 466 34.06 -32.10 26.12
C TRP A 466 32.78 -32.71 26.72
N CYS A 467 32.90 -33.64 27.68
CA CYS A 467 31.73 -34.29 28.28
C CYS A 467 30.96 -33.33 29.21
N SER A 468 29.72 -33.02 28.85
CA SER A 468 28.80 -32.17 29.63
C SER A 468 27.74 -32.95 30.41
N ASN A 469 27.91 -34.27 30.56
CA ASN A 469 26.91 -35.13 31.22
C ASN A 469 26.91 -34.94 32.75
N GLU A 470 25.74 -34.64 33.31
CA GLU A 470 25.52 -34.42 34.75
C GLU A 470 25.89 -35.62 35.62
N TYR A 471 25.69 -36.83 35.10
CA TYR A 471 25.94 -38.09 35.80
C TYR A 471 27.29 -38.71 35.43
N CYS A 472 28.25 -37.91 34.99
CA CYS A 472 29.62 -38.34 34.67
C CYS A 472 30.64 -37.68 35.58
N ARG A 473 31.55 -38.47 36.16
CA ARG A 473 32.64 -37.94 37.01
C ARG A 473 33.55 -36.97 36.25
N THR A 474 33.77 -37.17 34.96
CA THR A 474 34.58 -36.26 34.15
C THR A 474 33.85 -34.94 33.86
N GLY A 475 32.54 -34.99 33.58
CA GLY A 475 31.76 -33.79 33.24
C GLY A 475 31.25 -32.99 34.44
N ASN A 476 31.05 -33.64 35.60
CA ASN A 476 30.44 -33.02 36.78
C ASN A 476 31.07 -33.53 38.10
N GLY A 477 32.38 -33.78 38.09
CA GLY A 477 33.10 -34.44 39.20
C GLY A 477 32.98 -33.75 40.55
N ASN A 478 32.81 -32.42 40.56
CA ASN A 478 32.71 -31.64 41.81
C ASN A 478 31.38 -31.83 42.56
N LYS A 479 30.33 -32.34 41.89
CA LYS A 479 28.99 -32.54 42.49
C LYS A 479 28.67 -34.00 42.81
N LEU A 480 29.54 -34.94 42.43
CA LEU A 480 29.32 -36.38 42.58
C LEU A 480 30.00 -36.91 43.86
N SER A 481 29.28 -37.73 44.63
CA SER A 481 29.84 -38.37 45.83
C SER A 481 31.02 -39.28 45.46
N THR A 482 32.03 -39.30 46.34
CA THR A 482 33.15 -40.24 46.26
C THR A 482 32.85 -41.59 46.92
N SER A 483 31.77 -41.69 47.71
CA SER A 483 31.37 -42.93 48.38
C SER A 483 30.71 -43.90 47.41
N MET A 484 31.17 -45.16 47.42
CA MET A 484 30.64 -46.21 46.57
C MET A 484 29.17 -46.54 46.88
N GLN A 485 28.78 -46.44 48.15
CA GLN A 485 27.43 -46.75 48.60
C GLN A 485 26.42 -45.71 48.11
N ASP A 486 26.79 -44.43 48.14
CA ASP A 486 25.95 -43.33 47.64
C ASP A 486 25.74 -43.43 46.12
N LEU A 487 26.78 -43.81 45.37
CA LEU A 487 26.70 -43.98 43.91
C LEU A 487 25.82 -45.17 43.50
N LEU A 488 25.84 -46.25 44.29
CA LEU A 488 24.94 -47.40 44.09
C LEU A 488 23.48 -47.00 44.35
N SER A 489 23.21 -46.28 45.45
CA SER A 489 21.87 -45.74 45.72
C SER A 489 21.41 -44.78 44.61
N LEU A 490 22.27 -43.89 44.12
CA LEU A 490 21.95 -42.99 43.00
C LEU A 490 21.57 -43.77 41.73
N THR A 491 22.34 -44.81 41.41
CA THR A 491 22.12 -45.63 40.20
C THR A 491 20.78 -46.37 40.29
N ASN A 492 20.50 -47.02 41.42
CA ASN A 492 19.33 -47.87 41.58
C ASN A 492 18.06 -47.08 41.90
N GLU A 493 18.15 -45.98 42.66
CA GLU A 493 16.97 -45.21 43.08
C GLU A 493 16.59 -44.07 42.15
N LYS A 494 17.53 -43.56 41.32
CA LYS A 494 17.24 -42.47 40.37
C LYS A 494 17.44 -42.84 38.92
N LEU A 495 18.54 -43.49 38.54
CA LEU A 495 18.86 -43.68 37.11
C LEU A 495 18.11 -44.86 36.48
N ILE A 496 18.12 -46.03 37.14
CA ILE A 496 17.49 -47.25 36.60
C ILE A 496 15.98 -47.20 36.70
N LYS A 497 15.40 -46.54 37.71
CA LYS A 497 13.93 -46.43 37.86
C LYS A 497 13.24 -45.68 36.72
N ASN A 498 13.97 -44.89 35.93
CA ASN A 498 13.43 -44.20 34.75
C ASN A 498 13.41 -45.07 33.48
N ILE A 499 13.62 -46.39 33.61
CA ILE A 499 13.50 -47.37 32.53
C ILE A 499 12.27 -48.23 32.80
N TYR A 500 11.22 -48.00 32.02
CA TYR A 500 9.92 -48.66 32.17
C TYR A 500 9.81 -49.90 31.28
N LYS A 501 10.38 -49.83 30.07
CA LYS A 501 10.37 -50.92 29.09
C LYS A 501 11.79 -51.24 28.61
N PRO A 502 12.21 -52.50 28.54
CA PRO A 502 11.51 -53.66 29.09
C PRO A 502 11.57 -53.66 30.63
N GLY A 503 10.65 -54.38 31.27
CA GLY A 503 10.61 -54.48 32.73
C GLY A 503 11.91 -55.08 33.29
N LEU A 504 12.72 -54.24 33.93
CA LEU A 504 13.96 -54.67 34.61
C LEU A 504 13.62 -55.28 35.98
N PRO A 505 14.39 -56.26 36.49
CA PRO A 505 14.20 -56.84 37.82
C PRO A 505 13.99 -55.83 38.97
N ILE A 506 14.67 -54.68 38.96
CA ILE A 506 14.49 -53.60 39.95
C ILE A 506 13.15 -52.85 39.79
N ASN A 507 12.57 -52.85 38.58
CA ASN A 507 11.39 -52.06 38.23
C ASN A 507 10.13 -52.90 38.01
N LYS A 508 10.15 -54.21 38.33
CA LYS A 508 9.01 -55.13 38.12
C LYS A 508 7.71 -54.76 38.85
N ASN A 509 7.78 -53.93 39.88
CA ASN A 509 6.64 -53.54 40.73
C ASN A 509 6.28 -52.05 40.60
N VAL A 510 6.78 -51.35 39.58
CA VAL A 510 6.45 -49.93 39.36
C VAL A 510 5.12 -49.87 38.60
N ASP A 511 4.16 -49.10 39.12
CA ASP A 511 2.79 -49.00 38.62
C ASP A 511 2.73 -48.83 37.09
N GLU A 512 2.01 -49.73 36.41
CA GLU A 512 1.73 -49.70 34.96
C GLU A 512 1.01 -48.41 34.50
N ALA A 513 0.55 -47.58 35.44
CA ALA A 513 -0.20 -46.35 35.21
C ALA A 513 0.66 -45.13 34.80
N ARG A 514 2.00 -45.19 34.92
CA ARG A 514 2.90 -44.14 34.41
C ARG A 514 3.47 -44.54 33.05
N GLN A 515 2.71 -44.28 31.99
CA GLN A 515 3.17 -44.41 30.60
C GLN A 515 4.10 -43.22 30.25
N GLU A 516 5.30 -43.19 30.85
CA GLU A 516 6.35 -42.25 30.47
C GLU A 516 7.38 -42.95 29.56
N ASN A 517 8.01 -42.19 28.66
CA ASN A 517 9.09 -42.70 27.82
C ASN A 517 10.32 -43.04 28.69
N ASN A 518 11.08 -44.06 28.31
CA ASN A 518 12.34 -44.38 28.98
C ASN A 518 13.28 -43.17 28.98
N GLN A 519 14.03 -42.97 30.07
CA GLN A 519 15.07 -41.95 30.13
C GLN A 519 16.38 -42.52 30.68
N VAL A 520 17.47 -42.27 29.96
CA VAL A 520 18.83 -42.67 30.38
C VAL A 520 19.82 -41.53 30.18
N TRP A 521 20.93 -41.56 30.91
CA TRP A 521 21.97 -40.51 30.89
C TRP A 521 23.35 -41.09 30.61
N PHE A 522 23.48 -41.82 29.50
CA PHE A 522 24.77 -42.37 29.08
C PHE A 522 25.65 -41.30 28.44
N CYS A 523 26.95 -41.35 28.71
CA CYS A 523 27.94 -40.59 27.94
C CYS A 523 27.86 -40.97 26.46
N VAL A 524 27.96 -39.96 25.62
CA VAL A 524 27.93 -40.04 24.16
C VAL A 524 29.32 -39.73 23.58
N ASN A 525 29.51 -39.91 22.28
CA ASN A 525 30.73 -39.56 21.58
C ASN A 525 30.78 -38.05 21.24
N GLU A 526 31.95 -37.58 20.77
CA GLU A 526 32.18 -36.17 20.45
C GLU A 526 31.18 -35.63 19.41
N THR A 527 30.90 -36.41 18.36
CA THR A 527 29.96 -36.01 17.31
C THR A 527 28.57 -35.73 17.86
N VAL A 528 28.04 -36.60 18.72
CA VAL A 528 26.69 -36.42 19.30
C VAL A 528 26.70 -35.29 20.32
N SER A 529 27.80 -35.12 21.07
CA SER A 529 27.97 -34.00 22.00
C SER A 529 27.96 -32.64 21.28
N ASN A 530 28.67 -32.53 20.15
CA ASN A 530 28.69 -31.32 19.33
C ASN A 530 27.31 -31.04 18.72
N LYS A 531 26.62 -32.07 18.21
CA LYS A 531 25.25 -31.88 17.72
C LYS A 531 24.28 -31.47 18.83
N LYS A 532 24.42 -31.99 20.05
CA LYS A 532 23.64 -31.55 21.21
C LYS A 532 23.88 -30.07 21.55
N SER A 533 25.13 -29.60 21.48
CA SER A 533 25.43 -28.18 21.67
C SER A 533 24.76 -27.29 20.62
N LEU A 534 24.75 -27.72 19.35
CA LEU A 534 24.06 -27.00 18.28
C LEU A 534 22.53 -27.04 18.46
N TYR A 535 21.98 -28.19 18.85
CA TYR A 535 20.57 -28.33 19.19
C TYR A 535 20.17 -27.35 20.30
N ASP A 536 20.92 -27.29 21.40
CA ASP A 536 20.65 -26.38 22.51
C ASP A 536 20.76 -24.89 22.08
N MET A 537 21.56 -24.58 21.06
CA MET A 537 21.63 -23.23 20.49
C MET A 537 20.34 -22.90 19.72
N PHE A 538 19.96 -23.72 18.74
CA PHE A 538 18.74 -23.51 17.94
C PHE A 538 17.45 -23.58 18.77
N SER A 539 17.41 -24.46 19.77
CA SER A 539 16.28 -24.58 20.67
C SER A 539 16.10 -23.35 21.56
N ARG A 540 17.17 -22.59 21.85
CA ARG A 540 17.07 -21.30 22.57
C ARG A 540 16.58 -20.16 21.67
N GLU A 541 16.88 -20.22 20.37
CA GLU A 541 16.36 -19.25 19.39
C GLU A 541 14.83 -19.38 19.25
N GLY A 542 14.29 -20.60 19.37
CA GLY A 542 12.85 -20.84 19.38
C GLY A 542 12.13 -20.59 18.04
N GLU A 543 12.89 -20.43 16.95
CA GLU A 543 12.34 -20.15 15.63
C GLU A 543 11.67 -21.36 14.97
N TYR A 544 12.11 -22.58 15.28
CA TYR A 544 11.67 -23.82 14.65
C TYR A 544 11.27 -24.85 15.70
N ASP A 545 10.41 -25.79 15.32
CA ASP A 545 10.02 -26.92 16.17
C ASP A 545 11.18 -27.88 16.42
N GLU A 546 11.21 -28.47 17.63
CA GLU A 546 12.26 -29.42 18.07
C GLU A 546 12.48 -30.54 17.05
N LYS A 547 11.41 -31.12 16.51
CA LYS A 547 11.49 -32.25 15.57
C LYS A 547 12.23 -31.89 14.28
N ILE A 548 12.01 -30.67 13.77
CA ILE A 548 12.63 -30.18 12.53
C ILE A 548 14.12 -29.93 12.75
N ILE A 549 14.47 -29.32 13.89
CA ILE A 549 15.87 -29.07 14.28
C ILE A 549 16.62 -30.41 14.40
N LEU A 550 16.01 -31.40 15.05
CA LEU A 550 16.59 -32.74 15.18
C LEU A 550 16.78 -33.42 13.82
N LYS A 551 15.82 -33.29 12.90
CA LYS A 551 15.97 -33.82 11.54
C LYS A 551 17.11 -33.12 10.79
N ALA A 552 17.20 -31.79 10.87
CA ALA A 552 18.28 -31.01 10.25
C ALA A 552 19.67 -31.49 10.70
N LEU A 553 19.84 -31.72 12.01
CA LEU A 553 21.08 -32.21 12.62
C LEU A 553 21.36 -33.70 12.30
N SER A 554 20.33 -34.47 11.97
CA SER A 554 20.51 -35.86 11.49
C SER A 554 21.09 -35.90 10.08
N VAL A 555 20.66 -34.98 9.21
CA VAL A 555 21.08 -34.90 7.79
C VAL A 555 22.44 -34.23 7.65
N ASN A 556 22.67 -33.11 8.34
CA ASN A 556 23.88 -32.31 8.20
C ASN A 556 24.85 -32.60 9.37
N ASN A 557 26.07 -33.04 9.05
CA ASN A 557 27.09 -33.46 10.02
C ASN A 557 27.73 -32.27 10.77
N SER A 558 27.00 -31.71 11.73
CA SER A 558 27.49 -30.80 12.78
C SER A 558 28.08 -29.46 12.32
N ASN A 559 27.84 -29.02 11.08
CA ASN A 559 28.20 -27.68 10.61
C ASN A 559 27.01 -26.73 10.78
N GLU A 560 27.20 -25.61 11.48
CA GLU A 560 26.12 -24.65 11.77
C GLU A 560 25.49 -24.06 10.50
N LYS A 561 26.32 -23.69 9.51
CA LYS A 561 25.83 -23.02 8.29
C LYS A 561 24.91 -23.92 7.48
N ASP A 562 25.28 -25.18 7.32
CA ASP A 562 24.51 -26.14 6.53
C ASP A 562 23.18 -26.48 7.22
N VAL A 563 23.18 -26.55 8.55
CA VAL A 563 21.96 -26.75 9.35
C VAL A 563 21.03 -25.54 9.22
N ARG A 564 21.55 -24.30 9.30
CA ARG A 564 20.75 -23.08 9.09
C ARG A 564 20.14 -23.02 7.69
N GLN A 565 20.94 -23.32 6.66
CA GLN A 565 20.46 -23.34 5.28
C GLN A 565 19.33 -24.36 5.10
N TRP A 566 19.50 -25.57 5.63
CA TRP A 566 18.47 -26.61 5.56
C TRP A 566 17.18 -26.22 6.29
N LEU A 567 17.28 -25.55 7.44
CA LEU A 567 16.12 -25.05 8.19
C LEU A 567 15.38 -23.93 7.43
N LEU A 568 16.08 -23.05 6.72
CA LEU A 568 15.45 -22.05 5.87
C LEU A 568 14.67 -22.70 4.72
N ASP A 569 15.28 -23.68 4.08
CA ASP A 569 14.69 -24.35 2.92
C ASP A 569 13.50 -25.25 3.32
N ASN A 570 13.64 -26.01 4.42
CA ASN A 570 12.71 -27.09 4.79
C ASN A 570 11.89 -26.83 6.06
N GLY A 571 12.35 -25.98 6.98
CA GLY A 571 11.66 -25.70 8.25
C GLY A 571 10.65 -24.56 8.18
N ILE A 572 9.57 -24.67 8.95
CA ILE A 572 8.56 -23.61 9.11
C ILE A 572 8.89 -22.83 10.38
N LYS A 573 8.84 -21.50 10.28
CA LYS A 573 9.07 -20.63 11.43
C LYS A 573 7.82 -20.56 12.30
N ASN A 574 8.00 -20.63 13.61
CA ASN A 574 6.93 -20.42 14.58
C ASN A 574 6.52 -18.93 14.58
N THR A 575 5.38 -18.64 13.97
CA THR A 575 4.83 -17.28 13.77
C THR A 575 4.50 -16.56 15.08
N ALA A 576 4.33 -17.29 16.19
CA ALA A 576 4.04 -16.74 17.52
C ALA A 576 5.17 -15.88 18.12
N LEU A 577 6.41 -16.00 17.63
CA LEU A 577 7.57 -15.22 18.12
C LEU A 577 8.08 -14.18 17.12
N SER A 578 7.67 -14.27 15.85
CA SER A 578 8.09 -13.33 14.79
C SER A 578 7.47 -11.92 14.96
N SER A 579 6.42 -11.78 15.77
CA SER A 579 5.79 -10.50 16.13
C SER A 579 6.46 -9.76 17.29
N ARG A 580 7.46 -10.36 17.96
CA ARG A 580 8.22 -9.71 19.05
C ARG A 580 9.54 -9.07 18.58
N ALA A 581 9.89 -9.24 17.31
CA ALA A 581 11.15 -8.76 16.73
C ALA A 581 10.97 -7.82 15.53
N ARG A 582 9.76 -7.29 15.30
CA ARG A 582 9.52 -6.16 14.39
C ARG A 582 9.05 -4.96 15.17
#